data_AF-A0A8T4L0F0-F1
#
_entry.id   AF-A0A8T4L0F0-F1
#
_cell.length_a   1.000
_cell.length_b   1.000
_cell.length_c   1.000
_cell.angle_alpha   90.00
_cell.angle_beta   90.00
_cell.angle_gamma   90.00
#
_symmetry.space_group_name_H-M   'P 1'
#
loop_
_entity.id
_entity.type
_entity.pdbx_description
1 polymer ?
#
loop_
_entity_poly.entity_id
_entity_poly.type
_entity_poly.pdbx_seq_one_letter_code
_entity_poly.pdbx_strand_id
1 'polypeptide(L)'
;MNGEKYEITKEYIEKEYFQNGLSQYEIAKKVGCSQTIISDRMIKFGLKTKEKTWKLWKHIYSVDETYFDELNDENAWVLGWLASDGYVIIRNNSHLFGLKLAEKDKEII
;
A
#
# COMPACT_ATOMS: atom_id res chain seq x y z
N MET A 1 23.38 5.80 20.23
CA MET A 1 23.60 5.46 18.80
C MET A 1 23.84 6.77 18.05
N ASN A 2 24.94 6.84 17.29
CA ASN A 2 25.53 8.06 16.72
C ASN A 2 24.57 8.77 15.74
N GLY A 3 23.81 9.74 16.22
CA GLY A 3 22.85 10.53 15.44
C GLY A 3 23.43 11.75 14.73
N GLU A 4 24.74 11.98 14.82
CA GLU A 4 25.42 13.20 14.32
C GLU A 4 26.03 13.08 12.92
N LYS A 5 26.02 11.89 12.30
CA LYS A 5 26.73 11.69 11.02
C LYS A 5 25.97 12.14 9.77
N TYR A 6 24.67 12.43 9.87
CA TYR A 6 23.83 12.71 8.71
C TYR A 6 23.25 14.14 8.81
N GLU A 7 23.57 14.98 7.83
CA GLU A 7 23.00 16.32 7.65
C GLU A 7 21.54 16.23 7.16
N ILE A 8 20.65 15.78 8.04
CA ILE A 8 19.22 15.69 7.77
C ILE A 8 18.54 16.89 8.43
N THR A 9 18.32 17.95 7.64
CA THR A 9 17.57 19.13 8.07
C THR A 9 16.07 18.93 7.89
N LYS A 10 15.29 19.80 8.53
CA LYS A 10 13.83 19.79 8.41
C LYS A 10 13.41 20.09 6.97
N GLU A 11 14.03 21.10 6.37
CA GLU A 11 13.74 21.59 5.01
C GLU A 11 14.02 20.51 3.96
N TYR A 12 15.09 19.73 4.16
CA TYR A 12 15.42 18.62 3.27
C TYR A 12 14.33 17.53 3.30
N ILE A 13 13.89 17.12 4.49
CA ILE A 13 12.79 16.16 4.62
C ILE A 13 11.52 16.72 4.01
N GLU A 14 11.19 17.99 4.25
CA GLU A 14 9.97 18.59 3.73
C GLU A 14 9.93 18.59 2.18
N LYS A 15 11.04 18.97 1.56
CA LYS A 15 11.20 18.92 0.11
C LYS A 15 11.08 17.49 -0.42
N GLU A 16 11.88 16.56 0.10
CA GLU A 16 11.92 15.20 -0.47
C GLU A 16 10.63 14.39 -0.18
N TYR A 17 10.06 14.52 1.01
CA TYR A 17 8.90 13.73 1.44
C TYR A 17 7.56 14.29 0.97
N PHE A 18 7.36 15.62 1.07
CA PHE A 18 6.09 16.26 0.71
C PHE A 18 6.07 16.77 -0.73
N GLN A 19 7.15 17.38 -1.23
CA GLN A 19 7.16 17.94 -2.60
C GLN A 19 7.54 16.88 -3.65
N ASN A 20 8.60 16.11 -3.41
CA ASN A 20 9.05 15.07 -4.34
C ASN A 20 8.36 13.71 -4.13
N GLY A 21 7.54 13.59 -3.08
CA GLY A 21 6.70 12.42 -2.85
C GLY A 21 7.42 11.16 -2.39
N LEU A 22 8.71 11.24 -2.05
CA LEU A 22 9.51 10.07 -1.67
C LEU A 22 9.05 9.46 -0.34
N SER A 23 9.23 8.15 -0.21
CA SER A 23 9.09 7.43 1.05
C SER A 23 10.29 7.67 1.97
N GLN A 24 10.10 7.46 3.28
CA GLN A 24 11.20 7.53 4.26
C GLN A 24 12.34 6.57 3.94
N TYR A 25 12.02 5.41 3.33
CA TYR A 25 13.01 4.43 2.91
C TYR A 25 13.86 4.94 1.74
N GLU A 26 13.25 5.56 0.73
CA GLU A 26 13.98 6.13 -0.41
C GLU A 26 14.87 7.31 0.01
N ILE A 27 14.37 8.15 0.93
CA ILE A 27 15.16 9.24 1.52
C ILE A 27 16.37 8.65 2.28
N ALA A 28 16.14 7.62 3.10
CA ALA A 28 17.21 6.96 3.84
C ALA A 28 18.28 6.35 2.91
N LYS A 29 17.85 5.73 1.80
CA LYS A 29 18.74 5.18 0.77
C LYS A 29 19.58 6.27 0.08
N LYS A 30 18.99 7.44 -0.22
CA LYS A 30 19.72 8.59 -0.79
C LYS A 30 20.78 9.13 0.16
N VAL A 31 20.46 9.21 1.46
CA VAL A 31 21.33 9.76 2.50
C VAL A 31 22.35 8.73 3.01
N GLY A 32 22.13 7.43 2.75
CA GLY A 32 22.98 6.35 3.24
C GLY A 32 22.78 6.06 4.73
N CYS A 33 21.57 6.28 5.25
CA CYS A 33 21.20 6.02 6.64
C CYS A 33 20.10 4.96 6.75
N SER A 34 19.77 4.53 7.97
CA SER A 34 18.60 3.68 8.18
C SER A 34 17.30 4.48 8.10
N GLN A 35 16.21 3.82 7.71
CA GLN A 35 14.88 4.44 7.68
C GLN A 35 14.42 4.91 9.07
N THR A 36 14.85 4.22 10.14
CA THR A 36 14.60 4.62 11.53
C THR A 36 15.13 6.02 11.82
N ILE A 37 16.32 6.38 11.32
CA ILE A 37 16.90 7.71 11.52
C ILE A 37 16.00 8.80 10.88
N ILE A 38 15.44 8.54 9.70
CA ILE A 38 14.50 9.47 9.05
C ILE A 38 13.21 9.61 9.87
N SER A 39 12.67 8.50 10.35
CA SER A 39 11.48 8.50 11.21
C SER A 39 11.71 9.32 12.49
N ASP A 40 12.83 9.11 13.17
CA ASP A 40 13.18 9.83 14.40
C ASP A 40 13.35 11.33 14.15
N ARG A 41 13.95 11.71 13.02
CA ARG A 41 14.10 13.11 12.60
C ARG A 41 12.74 13.75 12.30
N MET A 42 11.85 13.05 11.59
CA MET A 42 10.48 13.53 11.34
C MET A 42 9.73 13.79 12.64
N ILE A 43 9.82 12.88 13.62
CA ILE A 43 9.21 13.03 14.94
C ILE A 43 9.81 14.25 15.66
N LYS A 44 11.15 14.37 15.67
CA LYS A 44 11.86 15.50 16.31
C LYS A 44 11.46 16.85 15.72
N PHE A 45 11.19 16.90 14.42
CA PHE A 45 10.77 18.12 13.72
C PHE A 45 9.25 18.37 13.75
N GLY A 46 8.46 17.46 14.36
CA GLY A 46 7.00 17.57 14.42
C GLY A 46 6.30 17.33 13.07
N LEU A 47 6.96 16.64 12.14
CA LEU A 47 6.40 16.31 10.83
C LEU A 47 5.49 15.09 10.93
N LYS A 48 4.23 15.24 10.53
CA LYS A 48 3.30 14.11 10.46
C LYS A 48 3.65 13.24 9.26
N THR A 49 3.70 11.93 9.48
CA THR A 49 3.78 10.99 8.36
C THR A 49 2.47 11.02 7.59
N LYS A 50 2.54 10.77 6.28
CA LYS A 50 1.34 10.48 5.49
C LYS A 50 0.54 9.41 6.22
N GLU A 51 -0.78 9.58 6.25
CA GLU A 51 -1.66 8.56 6.83
C GLU A 51 -1.28 7.20 6.24
N LYS A 52 -1.25 6.16 7.08
CA LYS A 52 -0.96 4.80 6.63
C LYS A 52 -2.09 4.37 5.70
N THR A 53 -2.03 4.74 4.43
CA THR A 53 -2.82 4.17 3.37
C THR A 53 -2.23 2.81 3.04
N TRP A 54 -2.47 1.86 3.94
CA TRP A 54 -2.46 0.41 3.70
C TRP A 54 -3.13 -0.05 2.39
N LYS A 55 -3.77 0.87 1.63
CA LYS A 55 -4.62 0.58 0.47
C LYS A 55 -4.17 1.16 -0.87
N LEU A 56 -3.10 1.97 -0.99
CA LEU A 56 -2.88 2.73 -2.24
C LEU A 56 -1.43 2.72 -2.76
N TRP A 57 -0.63 1.69 -2.45
CA TRP A 57 0.60 1.48 -3.22
C TRP A 57 0.23 0.90 -4.57
N LYS A 58 0.36 1.72 -5.63
CA LYS A 58 0.25 1.36 -7.05
C LYS A 58 -0.82 0.30 -7.30
N HIS A 59 -2.09 0.70 -7.31
CA HIS A 59 -3.05 -0.01 -8.15
C HIS A 59 -2.47 0.00 -9.57
N ILE A 60 -1.82 -1.10 -9.96
CA ILE A 60 -1.31 -1.32 -11.33
C ILE A 60 -2.49 -1.20 -12.32
N TYR A 61 -3.70 -1.45 -11.82
CA TYR A 61 -4.96 -1.40 -12.54
C TYR A 61 -5.90 -0.39 -11.90
N SER A 62 -6.51 0.47 -12.71
CA SER A 62 -7.69 1.23 -12.29
C SER A 62 -8.78 0.26 -11.81
N VAL A 63 -9.35 0.50 -10.64
CA VAL A 63 -10.44 -0.30 -10.08
C VAL A 63 -11.71 0.53 -10.13
N ASP A 64 -12.78 -0.05 -10.68
CA ASP A 64 -14.13 0.50 -10.58
C ASP A 64 -14.78 -0.05 -9.31
N GLU A 65 -14.91 0.80 -8.28
CA GLU A 65 -15.55 0.41 -7.01
C GLU A 65 -17.06 0.25 -7.14
N THR A 66 -17.66 0.70 -8.24
CA THR A 66 -19.10 0.64 -8.54
C THR A 66 -19.48 -0.48 -9.51
N TYR A 67 -18.52 -1.35 -9.87
CA TYR A 67 -18.69 -2.37 -10.91
C TYR A 67 -19.87 -3.33 -10.69
N PHE A 68 -20.28 -3.54 -9.43
CA PHE A 68 -21.41 -4.40 -9.06
C PHE A 68 -22.65 -3.62 -8.56
N ASP A 69 -22.67 -2.29 -8.64
CA ASP A 69 -23.81 -1.48 -8.18
C ASP A 69 -25.05 -1.68 -9.09
N GLU A 70 -24.81 -1.82 -10.40
CA GLU A 70 -25.84 -2.20 -11.39
C GLU A 70 -25.42 -3.50 -12.10
N LEU A 71 -26.29 -4.52 -12.05
CA LEU A 71 -25.99 -5.81 -12.68
C LEU A 71 -26.33 -5.83 -14.18
N ASN A 72 -25.41 -6.38 -14.97
CA ASN A 72 -25.54 -6.72 -16.38
C ASN A 72 -25.05 -8.16 -16.61
N ASP A 73 -25.16 -8.67 -17.83
CA ASP A 73 -24.82 -10.06 -18.14
C ASP A 73 -23.34 -10.40 -17.82
N GLU A 74 -22.43 -9.45 -18.04
CA GLU A 74 -21.00 -9.63 -17.83
C GLU A 74 -20.66 -9.69 -16.33
N ASN A 75 -21.04 -8.67 -15.57
CA ASN A 75 -20.71 -8.61 -14.14
C ASN A 75 -21.52 -9.62 -13.32
N ALA A 76 -22.73 -10.01 -13.76
CA ALA A 76 -23.51 -11.05 -13.10
C ALA A 76 -22.85 -12.42 -13.25
N TRP A 77 -22.27 -12.70 -14.42
CA TRP A 77 -21.49 -13.92 -14.62
C TRP A 77 -20.26 -13.95 -13.71
N VAL A 78 -19.51 -12.84 -13.65
CA VAL A 78 -18.34 -12.71 -12.76
C VAL A 78 -18.77 -12.91 -11.30
N LEU A 79 -19.85 -12.27 -10.86
CA LEU A 79 -20.36 -12.40 -9.50
C LEU A 79 -20.76 -13.84 -9.17
N GLY A 80 -21.41 -14.54 -10.11
CA GLY A 80 -21.79 -15.95 -9.95
C GLY A 80 -20.58 -16.87 -9.78
N TRP A 81 -19.52 -16.64 -10.56
CA TRP A 81 -18.26 -17.37 -10.43
C TRP A 81 -17.59 -17.10 -9.08
N LEU A 82 -17.49 -15.84 -8.67
CA LEU A 82 -16.93 -15.45 -7.36
C LEU A 82 -17.72 -16.06 -6.20
N ALA A 83 -19.05 -16.09 -6.28
CA ALA A 83 -19.91 -16.64 -5.25
C ALA A 83 -19.83 -18.16 -5.14
N SER A 84 -19.51 -18.85 -6.24
CA SER A 84 -19.46 -20.32 -6.29
C SER A 84 -18.12 -20.86 -5.80
N ASP A 85 -17.01 -20.31 -6.31
CA ASP A 85 -15.66 -20.84 -6.08
C ASP A 85 -14.85 -20.02 -5.07
N GLY A 86 -15.33 -18.82 -4.74
CA GLY A 86 -14.68 -17.93 -3.77
C GLY A 86 -14.98 -18.26 -2.32
N TYR A 87 -14.15 -17.69 -1.45
CA TYR A 87 -14.37 -17.72 -0.01
C TYR A 87 -14.06 -16.35 0.60
N VAL A 88 -14.73 -16.05 1.71
CA VAL A 88 -14.54 -14.80 2.45
C VAL A 88 -13.85 -15.09 3.77
N ILE A 89 -12.72 -14.42 4.01
CA ILE A 89 -12.03 -14.40 5.30
C ILE A 89 -12.33 -13.09 5.99
N ILE A 90 -12.89 -13.18 7.19
CA ILE A 90 -13.10 -12.01 8.06
C ILE A 90 -11.84 -11.82 8.89
N ARG A 91 -11.17 -10.67 8.75
CA ARG A 91 -10.01 -10.27 9.58
C ARG A 91 -10.28 -8.90 10.17
N ASN A 92 -10.43 -8.83 11.50
CA ASN A 92 -10.77 -7.59 12.21
C ASN A 92 -11.97 -6.88 11.53
N ASN A 93 -11.78 -5.63 11.11
CA ASN A 93 -12.79 -4.80 10.43
C ASN A 93 -12.69 -4.88 8.89
N SER A 94 -12.24 -6.01 8.34
CA SER A 94 -12.08 -6.19 6.90
C SER A 94 -12.55 -7.58 6.45
N HIS A 95 -13.22 -7.62 5.31
CA HIS A 95 -13.61 -8.84 4.62
C HIS A 95 -12.67 -9.01 3.43
N LEU A 96 -11.90 -10.09 3.43
CA LEU A 96 -11.01 -10.45 2.33
C LEU A 96 -11.69 -11.54 1.51
N PHE A 97 -11.92 -11.27 0.24
CA PHE A 97 -12.31 -12.29 -0.73
C PHE A 97 -11.08 -12.99 -1.29
N GLY A 98 -11.15 -14.31 -1.46
CA GLY A 98 -10.07 -15.10 -2.06
C GLY A 98 -10.60 -16.24 -2.91
N LEU A 99 -9.78 -16.67 -3.86
CA LEU A 99 -9.95 -17.89 -4.64
C LEU A 99 -8.85 -18.86 -4.25
N LYS A 100 -9.17 -20.16 -4.17
CA LYS A 100 -8.19 -21.20 -3.86
C LYS A 100 -8.07 -22.13 -5.06
N LEU A 101 -6.93 -22.08 -5.73
CA LEU A 101 -6.59 -22.98 -6.83
C LEU A 101 -5.79 -24.18 -6.30
N ALA A 102 -6.07 -25.38 -6.81
CA ALA A 102 -5.19 -26.52 -6.53
C ALA A 102 -3.92 -26.43 -7.39
N GLU A 103 -2.80 -26.95 -6.90
CA GLU A 103 -1.51 -26.87 -7.59
C GLU A 103 -1.55 -27.44 -9.02
N LYS A 104 -2.31 -28.52 -9.22
CA LYS A 104 -2.52 -29.15 -10.52
C LYS A 104 -3.24 -28.26 -11.54
N ASP A 105 -3.93 -27.23 -11.08
CA ASP A 105 -4.80 -26.37 -11.88
C ASP A 105 -4.14 -25.01 -12.18
N LYS A 106 -2.85 -24.84 -11.84
CA LYS A 106 -2.13 -23.55 -11.97
C LYS A 106 -2.09 -22.96 -13.38
N GLU A 107 -2.25 -23.78 -14.41
CA GLU A 107 -2.16 -23.36 -15.82
C GLU A 107 -3.51 -22.88 -16.39
N ILE A 108 -4.58 -22.94 -15.59
CA ILE A 108 -5.94 -22.56 -16.01
C ILE A 108 -6.15 -21.03 -15.96
N ILE A 109 -5.28 -20.30 -15.25
CA ILE A 109 -5.38 -18.84 -15.02
C ILE A 109 -4.23 -18.10 -15.73
#